data_AF-A0A7A2QTB9-F1
#
_entry.id   AF-A0A7A2QTB9-F1
#
_cell.length_a   1.000
_cell.length_b   1.000
_cell.length_c   1.000
_cell.angle_alpha   90.00
_cell.angle_beta   90.00
_cell.angle_gamma   90.00
#
_symmetry.space_group_name_H-M   'P 1'
#
loop_
_entity.id
_entity.type
_entity.pdbx_description
1 polymer ?
#
loop_
_entity_poly.entity_id
_entity_poly.type
_entity_poly.pdbx_seq_one_letter_code
_entity_poly.pdbx_strand_id
1 'polypeptide(L)'
;MGLFTTRQLLGYTEQKVKFRALFLELFFRRTVNFHTEEVMLDKITGKTPVAAYVSPVVEGKVLRHRGGETRVLRPGYVKPKHEFNYQQAVERLPGEDPSQLNDPAYRRLRIITDNLKQEEHAIVQVEEMQAVNAVLYGKYTMEGDQFEKIE
;
A
#
# COMPACT_ATOMS: atom_id res chain seq x y z
N MET A 1 -17.37 -16.06 -16.81
CA MET A 1 -17.61 -15.48 -15.46
C MET A 1 -16.73 -16.22 -14.47
N GLY A 2 -16.00 -15.50 -13.61
CA GLY A 2 -15.20 -16.11 -12.55
C GLY A 2 -16.09 -16.72 -11.44
N LEU A 3 -15.57 -17.70 -10.72
CA LEU A 3 -16.26 -18.38 -9.60
C LEU A 3 -16.61 -17.41 -8.45
N PHE A 4 -15.82 -16.36 -8.28
CA PHE A 4 -16.07 -15.27 -7.32
C PHE A 4 -16.01 -13.93 -8.04
N THR A 5 -16.81 -12.99 -7.55
CA THR A 5 -16.75 -11.58 -7.98
C THR A 5 -15.74 -10.82 -7.13
N THR A 6 -15.13 -9.76 -7.67
CA THR A 6 -14.19 -8.91 -6.92
C THR A 6 -14.82 -8.35 -5.65
N ARG A 7 -16.13 -8.03 -5.68
CA ARG A 7 -16.88 -7.57 -4.51
C ARG A 7 -16.91 -8.61 -3.39
N GLN A 8 -17.05 -9.89 -3.72
CA GLN A 8 -17.00 -10.97 -2.72
C GLN A 8 -15.61 -11.10 -2.12
N LEU A 9 -14.55 -10.99 -2.93
CA LEU A 9 -13.17 -11.11 -2.46
C LEU A 9 -12.74 -9.93 -1.56
N LEU A 10 -13.17 -8.71 -1.88
CA LEU A 10 -12.92 -7.52 -1.06
C LEU A 10 -13.46 -7.65 0.37
N GLY A 11 -14.60 -8.31 0.55
CA GLY A 11 -15.16 -8.54 1.90
C GLY A 11 -14.29 -9.43 2.79
N TYR A 12 -13.39 -10.25 2.21
CA TYR A 12 -12.49 -11.12 2.96
C TYR A 12 -11.16 -10.45 3.32
N THR A 13 -10.72 -9.43 2.57
CA THR A 13 -9.42 -8.78 2.79
C THR A 13 -9.46 -7.72 3.90
N GLU A 14 -10.64 -7.29 4.37
CA GLU A 14 -10.77 -6.25 5.41
C GLU A 14 -10.24 -6.66 6.80
N GLN A 15 -10.05 -7.97 7.07
CA GLN A 15 -9.45 -8.43 8.31
C GLN A 15 -7.94 -8.21 8.31
N LYS A 16 -7.54 -6.98 8.69
CA LYS A 16 -6.14 -6.61 8.89
C LYS A 16 -5.50 -7.47 9.96
N VAL A 17 -4.52 -8.25 9.55
CA VAL A 17 -3.62 -9.01 10.42
C VAL A 17 -2.68 -8.03 11.10
N LYS A 18 -2.10 -8.42 12.24
CA LYS A 18 -1.31 -7.59 13.17
C LYS A 18 -0.06 -6.89 12.60
N PHE A 19 0.26 -7.02 11.31
CA PHE A 19 1.39 -6.29 10.72
C PHE A 19 1.07 -4.79 10.71
N ARG A 20 1.88 -4.01 11.44
CA ARG A 20 1.80 -2.55 11.45
C ARG A 20 2.95 -2.02 10.60
N ALA A 21 2.62 -1.42 9.47
CA ALA A 21 3.55 -0.68 8.64
C ALA A 21 3.87 0.65 9.32
N LEU A 22 4.95 0.66 10.11
CA LEU A 22 5.28 1.72 11.06
C LEU A 22 5.63 3.03 10.34
N PHE A 23 6.45 2.96 9.29
CA PHE A 23 6.87 4.13 8.53
C PHE A 23 5.69 4.73 7.76
N LEU A 24 4.84 3.89 7.17
CA LEU A 24 3.60 4.36 6.55
C LEU A 24 2.67 5.04 7.58
N GLU A 25 2.48 4.43 8.75
CA GLU A 25 1.60 4.97 9.80
C GLU A 25 2.14 6.29 10.40
N LEU A 26 3.46 6.44 10.54
CA LEU A 26 4.09 7.62 11.13
C LEU A 26 4.29 8.76 10.13
N PHE A 27 4.88 8.49 8.96
CA PHE A 27 5.36 9.52 8.04
C PHE A 27 4.45 9.72 6.82
N PHE A 28 3.70 8.71 6.38
CA PHE A 28 2.90 8.73 5.14
C PHE A 28 1.40 8.55 5.40
N ARG A 29 0.85 9.38 6.30
CA ARG A 29 -0.56 9.27 6.75
C ARG A 29 -1.61 9.61 5.70
N ARG A 30 -1.24 10.35 4.65
CA ARG A 30 -2.18 10.84 3.62
C ARG A 30 -2.09 9.94 2.39
N THR A 31 -3.25 9.41 1.98
CA THR A 31 -3.42 8.70 0.72
C THR A 31 -4.13 9.59 -0.29
N VAL A 32 -3.73 9.50 -1.56
CA VAL A 32 -4.37 10.18 -2.68
C VAL A 32 -4.48 9.19 -3.82
N ASN A 33 -5.70 8.93 -4.27
CA ASN A 33 -5.95 8.01 -5.37
C ASN A 33 -6.04 8.80 -6.68
N PHE A 34 -5.43 8.25 -7.74
CA PHE A 34 -5.47 8.82 -9.08
C PHE A 34 -6.22 7.88 -10.02
N HIS A 35 -6.90 8.44 -11.01
CA HIS A 35 -7.57 7.70 -12.08
C HIS A 35 -6.69 7.56 -13.34
N THR A 36 -5.54 8.22 -13.37
CA THR A 36 -4.55 8.20 -14.44
C THR A 36 -3.38 7.29 -14.06
N GLU A 37 -2.70 6.74 -15.06
CA GLU A 37 -1.47 5.95 -14.85
C GLU A 37 -0.35 6.81 -14.23
N GLU A 38 -0.29 8.09 -14.61
CA GLU A 38 0.71 9.02 -14.10
C GLU A 38 0.18 9.77 -12.88
N VAL A 39 1.04 9.83 -11.85
CA VAL A 39 0.81 10.56 -10.60
C VAL A 39 1.39 11.96 -10.76
N MET A 40 0.51 12.94 -10.81
CA MET A 40 0.88 14.35 -10.88
C MET A 40 1.01 14.90 -9.45
N LEU A 41 2.25 15.16 -9.02
CA LEU A 41 2.57 15.57 -7.64
C LEU A 41 2.18 17.02 -7.33
N ASP A 42 1.89 17.82 -8.35
CA ASP A 42 1.39 19.19 -8.24
C ASP A 42 -0.05 19.27 -7.72
N LYS A 43 -0.87 18.24 -7.99
CA LYS A 43 -2.23 18.11 -7.44
C LYS A 43 -2.26 17.85 -5.94
N ILE A 44 -1.13 17.47 -5.34
CA ILE A 44 -1.02 17.25 -3.90
C ILE A 44 -0.86 18.60 -3.19
N THR A 45 -1.99 19.18 -2.81
CA THR A 45 -2.09 20.43 -2.03
C THR A 45 -1.49 20.31 -0.63
N GLY A 46 -0.94 21.39 -0.05
CA GLY A 46 -0.48 21.41 1.35
C GLY A 46 0.98 21.80 1.61
N LYS A 47 1.69 22.34 0.61
CA LYS A 47 3.05 22.90 0.80
C LYS A 47 2.98 24.29 1.47
N THR A 48 2.47 24.37 2.69
CA THR A 48 2.53 25.61 3.48
C THR A 48 3.97 25.82 3.96
N PRO A 49 4.60 26.96 3.68
CA PRO A 49 5.95 27.22 4.20
C PRO A 49 5.90 27.26 5.74
N VAL A 50 6.91 26.69 6.38
CA VAL A 50 7.10 26.81 7.83
C VAL A 50 7.33 28.29 8.16
N ALA A 51 6.61 28.81 9.15
CA ALA A 51 6.73 30.20 9.57
C ALA A 51 8.13 30.48 10.13
N ALA A 52 8.70 31.65 9.82
CA ALA A 52 9.96 32.08 10.40
C ALA A 52 9.74 32.65 11.81
N TYR A 53 10.61 32.31 12.76
CA TYR A 53 10.66 33.01 14.03
C TYR A 53 11.17 34.44 13.81
N VAL A 54 10.44 35.42 14.33
CA VAL A 54 10.79 36.84 14.23
C VAL A 54 10.76 37.46 15.63
N SER A 55 11.68 38.39 15.89
CA SER A 55 11.70 39.14 17.15
C SER A 55 10.41 39.96 17.31
N PRO A 56 9.81 40.04 18.51
CA PRO A 56 8.53 40.73 18.72
C PRO A 56 8.55 42.24 18.41
N VAL A 57 9.74 42.84 18.28
CA VAL A 57 9.93 44.28 17.99
C VAL A 57 10.14 44.55 16.49
N VAL A 58 10.27 43.51 15.67
CA VAL A 58 10.55 43.64 14.22
C VAL A 58 9.38 43.08 13.43
N GLU A 59 9.02 43.77 12.36
CA GLU A 59 7.92 43.38 11.49
C GLU A 59 8.17 42.02 10.81
N GLY A 60 7.11 41.22 10.66
CA GLY A 60 7.18 39.86 10.14
C GLY A 60 7.65 39.79 8.69
N LYS A 61 8.27 38.66 8.30
CA LYS A 61 8.64 38.42 6.90
C LYS A 61 7.43 37.98 6.08
N VAL A 62 7.19 38.66 4.96
CA VAL A 62 6.14 38.30 3.99
C VAL A 62 6.47 36.97 3.32
N LEU A 63 5.53 36.03 3.38
CA LEU A 63 5.61 34.74 2.68
C LEU A 63 5.20 34.94 1.21
N ARG A 64 6.13 34.77 0.28
CA ARG A 64 5.85 34.86 -1.16
C ARG A 64 5.17 33.58 -1.67
N HIS A 65 4.23 33.73 -2.60
CA HIS A 65 3.65 32.60 -3.33
C HIS A 65 4.72 31.93 -4.20
N ARG A 66 4.85 30.59 -4.11
CA ARG A 66 5.71 29.82 -5.01
C ARG A 66 4.97 29.61 -6.35
N GLY A 67 5.71 29.73 -7.46
CA GLY A 67 5.25 29.21 -8.75
C GLY A 67 5.10 27.68 -8.71
N GLY A 68 4.28 27.12 -9.59
CA GLY A 68 4.04 25.68 -9.68
C GLY A 68 5.11 24.99 -10.54
N GLU A 69 5.76 23.97 -9.99
CA GLU A 69 6.58 23.04 -10.75
C GLU A 69 5.76 21.75 -10.92
N THR A 70 5.46 21.36 -12.16
CA THR A 70 4.73 20.11 -12.44
C THR A 70 5.72 18.96 -12.44
N ARG A 71 5.62 18.10 -11.43
CA ARG A 71 6.39 16.85 -11.35
C ARG A 71 5.44 15.68 -11.59
N VAL A 72 5.77 14.85 -12.57
CA VAL A 72 5.01 13.66 -12.95
C VAL A 72 5.83 12.43 -12.59
N LEU A 73 5.19 11.47 -11.95
CA LEU A 73 5.79 10.18 -11.56
C LEU A 73 4.93 9.05 -12.11
N ARG A 74 5.55 8.02 -12.70
CA ARG A 74 4.88 6.78 -13.06
C ARG A 74 5.19 5.71 -12.00
N PRO A 75 4.21 5.27 -11.20
CA PRO A 75 4.44 4.26 -10.17
C PRO A 75 4.59 2.86 -10.78
N GLY A 76 5.35 2.00 -10.11
CA GLY A 76 5.42 0.57 -10.42
C GLY A 76 4.14 -0.16 -9.99
N TYR A 77 3.67 -1.09 -10.82
CA TYR A 77 2.51 -1.93 -10.48
C TYR A 77 2.95 -3.17 -9.71
N VAL A 78 2.34 -3.39 -8.54
CA VAL A 78 2.53 -4.60 -7.71
C VAL A 78 1.29 -5.48 -7.86
N LYS A 79 1.47 -6.70 -8.38
CA LYS A 79 0.38 -7.66 -8.65
C LYS A 79 0.80 -9.09 -8.29
N PRO A 80 0.91 -9.42 -6.99
CA PRO A 80 1.20 -10.79 -6.57
C PRO A 80 0.05 -11.71 -6.97
N LYS A 81 0.36 -12.98 -7.25
CA LYS A 81 -0.61 -14.01 -7.59
C LYS A 81 -0.17 -15.35 -7.03
N HIS A 82 -1.11 -16.13 -6.50
CA HIS A 82 -0.89 -17.53 -6.14
C HIS A 82 -1.63 -18.48 -7.06
N GLU A 83 -1.01 -19.62 -7.35
CA GLU A 83 -1.71 -20.76 -7.94
C GLU A 83 -2.66 -21.38 -6.91
N PHE A 84 -3.85 -21.75 -7.34
CA PHE A 84 -4.81 -22.43 -6.48
C PHE A 84 -4.63 -23.95 -6.57
N ASN A 85 -4.22 -24.59 -5.47
CA ASN A 85 -4.04 -26.05 -5.38
C ASN A 85 -4.81 -26.66 -4.20
N TYR A 86 -5.66 -27.65 -4.45
CA TYR A 86 -6.42 -28.36 -3.41
C TYR A 86 -5.56 -29.19 -2.44
N GLN A 87 -4.39 -29.65 -2.92
CA GLN A 87 -3.44 -30.45 -2.14
C GLN A 87 -2.58 -29.61 -1.20
N GLN A 88 -2.65 -28.27 -1.30
CA GLN A 88 -1.94 -27.37 -0.41
C GLN A 88 -2.30 -27.64 1.05
N ALA A 89 -1.29 -27.67 1.92
CA ALA A 89 -1.51 -27.76 3.35
C ALA A 89 -2.16 -26.46 3.83
N VAL A 90 -3.27 -26.57 4.57
CA VAL A 90 -3.98 -25.43 5.14
C VAL A 90 -3.76 -25.45 6.64
N GLU A 91 -3.15 -24.40 7.17
CA GLU A 91 -3.04 -24.23 8.62
C GLU A 91 -4.41 -23.90 9.22
N ARG A 92 -4.68 -24.49 10.37
CA ARG A 92 -5.96 -24.33 11.05
C ARG A 92 -5.96 -23.07 11.88
N LEU A 93 -7.06 -22.34 11.83
CA LEU A 93 -7.24 -21.18 12.69
C LEU A 93 -7.52 -21.61 14.13
N PRO A 94 -7.12 -20.80 15.13
CA PRO A 94 -7.53 -21.01 16.51
C PRO A 94 -9.06 -21.07 16.62
N GLY A 95 -9.60 -22.17 17.13
CA GLY A 95 -11.05 -22.38 17.30
C GLY A 95 -11.80 -22.92 16.08
N GLU A 96 -11.12 -23.25 14.98
CA GLU A 96 -11.74 -23.86 13.79
C GLU A 96 -12.02 -25.36 14.01
N ASP A 97 -13.24 -25.82 13.67
CA ASP A 97 -13.63 -27.23 13.75
C ASP A 97 -12.85 -28.07 12.72
N PRO A 98 -12.15 -29.15 13.14
CA PRO A 98 -11.41 -30.02 12.21
C PRO A 98 -12.24 -30.56 11.06
N SER A 99 -13.51 -30.82 11.34
CA SER A 99 -14.41 -31.54 10.45
C SER A 99 -14.83 -30.70 9.25
N GLN A 100 -14.85 -29.37 9.41
CA GLN A 100 -15.21 -28.44 8.34
C GLN A 100 -14.18 -28.44 7.20
N LEU A 101 -12.90 -28.74 7.47
CA LEU A 101 -11.88 -28.86 6.44
C LEU A 101 -12.07 -30.05 5.49
N ASN A 102 -12.93 -31.01 5.86
CA ASN A 102 -13.29 -32.12 4.98
C ASN A 102 -14.26 -31.69 3.87
N ASP A 103 -15.05 -30.62 4.07
CA ASP A 103 -15.91 -30.08 3.03
C ASP A 103 -15.06 -29.39 1.95
N PRO A 104 -15.10 -29.86 0.68
CA PRO A 104 -14.35 -29.24 -0.40
C PRO A 104 -14.67 -27.76 -0.62
N ALA A 105 -15.93 -27.35 -0.38
CA ALA A 105 -16.35 -25.97 -0.58
C ALA A 105 -15.71 -25.05 0.47
N TYR A 106 -15.76 -25.45 1.74
CA TYR A 106 -15.10 -24.73 2.84
C TYR A 106 -13.59 -24.70 2.66
N ARG A 107 -12.95 -25.84 2.37
CA ARG A 107 -11.50 -25.93 2.16
C ARG A 107 -11.02 -24.99 1.04
N ARG A 108 -11.74 -24.90 -0.07
CA ARG A 108 -11.46 -23.96 -1.16
C ARG A 108 -11.48 -22.51 -0.68
N LEU A 109 -12.51 -22.13 0.07
CA LEU A 109 -12.63 -20.77 0.61
C LEU A 109 -11.47 -20.45 1.57
N ARG A 110 -11.04 -21.42 2.39
CA ARG A 110 -9.90 -21.24 3.29
C ARG A 110 -8.59 -21.01 2.53
N ILE A 111 -8.31 -21.78 1.49
CA ILE A 111 -7.11 -21.59 0.66
C ILE A 111 -7.12 -20.22 -0.02
N ILE A 112 -8.26 -19.82 -0.60
CA ILE A 112 -8.38 -18.51 -1.28
C ILE A 112 -8.17 -17.37 -0.29
N THR A 113 -8.79 -17.44 0.88
CA THR A 113 -8.67 -16.36 1.89
C THR A 113 -7.26 -16.26 2.44
N ASP A 114 -6.55 -17.38 2.62
CA ASP A 114 -5.15 -17.35 3.06
C ASP A 114 -4.23 -16.76 1.98
N ASN A 115 -4.38 -17.19 0.73
CA ASN A 115 -3.61 -16.64 -0.39
C ASN A 115 -3.84 -15.12 -0.55
N LEU A 116 -5.10 -14.66 -0.47
CA LEU A 116 -5.43 -13.23 -0.53
C LEU A 116 -4.77 -12.44 0.60
N LYS A 117 -4.75 -13.01 1.82
CA LYS A 117 -4.10 -12.38 2.97
C LYS A 117 -2.59 -12.29 2.77
N GLN A 118 -1.95 -13.32 2.22
CA GLN A 118 -0.52 -13.28 1.90
C GLN A 118 -0.20 -12.25 0.80
N GLU A 119 -1.06 -12.15 -0.22
CA GLU A 119 -0.94 -11.16 -1.29
C GLU A 119 -1.02 -9.73 -0.76
N GLU A 120 -2.01 -9.44 0.09
CA GLU A 120 -2.15 -8.13 0.74
C GLU A 120 -0.93 -7.81 1.62
N HIS A 121 -0.42 -8.80 2.36
CA HIS A 121 0.79 -8.62 3.16
C HIS A 121 2.02 -8.28 2.33
N ALA A 122 2.20 -8.96 1.19
CA ALA A 122 3.30 -8.68 0.28
C ALA A 122 3.23 -7.25 -0.27
N ILE A 123 2.03 -6.77 -0.60
CA ILE A 123 1.82 -5.38 -1.08
C ILE A 123 2.23 -4.39 0.02
N VAL A 124 1.70 -4.56 1.24
CA VAL A 124 2.01 -3.66 2.36
C VAL A 124 3.50 -3.67 2.71
N GLN A 125 4.19 -4.81 2.58
CA GLN A 125 5.64 -4.90 2.79
C GLN A 125 6.43 -4.10 1.75
N VAL A 126 6.00 -4.14 0.48
CA VAL A 126 6.62 -3.33 -0.58
C VAL A 126 6.43 -1.84 -0.30
N GLU A 127 5.23 -1.42 0.08
CA GLU A 127 4.94 -0.03 0.42
C GLU A 127 5.75 0.45 1.63
N GLU A 128 5.88 -0.37 2.67
CA GLU A 128 6.68 -0.05 3.86
C GLU A 128 8.17 0.04 3.50
N MET A 129 8.69 -0.86 2.65
CA MET A 129 10.08 -0.79 2.18
C MET A 129 10.35 0.51 1.40
N GLN A 130 9.40 0.93 0.55
CA GLN A 130 9.48 2.21 -0.16
C GLN A 130 9.49 3.39 0.82
N ALA A 131 8.62 3.36 1.83
CA ALA A 131 8.56 4.38 2.88
C ALA A 131 9.87 4.48 3.67
N VAL A 132 10.45 3.34 4.07
CA VAL A 132 11.74 3.27 4.77
C VAL A 132 12.85 3.86 3.93
N ASN A 133 12.97 3.46 2.66
CA ASN A 133 14.01 3.96 1.76
C ASN A 133 13.86 5.47 1.51
N ALA A 134 12.63 5.95 1.29
CA ALA A 134 12.35 7.36 1.12
C ALA A 134 12.74 8.19 2.36
N VAL A 135 12.50 7.68 3.57
CA VAL A 135 12.85 8.39 4.82
C VAL A 135 14.36 8.35 5.09
N LEU A 136 15.02 7.21 4.87
CA LEU A 136 16.45 7.05 5.18
C LEU A 136 17.36 7.69 4.14
N TYR A 137 17.05 7.54 2.86
CA TYR A 137 17.94 7.94 1.76
C TYR A 137 17.40 9.12 0.94
N GLY A 138 16.18 9.59 1.22
CA GLY A 138 15.52 10.64 0.44
C GLY A 138 15.09 10.19 -0.96
N LYS A 139 15.27 8.91 -1.30
CA LYS A 139 14.90 8.29 -2.58
C LYS A 139 14.59 6.81 -2.40
N TYR A 140 13.84 6.23 -3.31
CA TYR A 140 13.61 4.79 -3.37
C TYR A 140 13.66 4.34 -4.83
N THR A 141 14.17 3.14 -5.09
CA THR A 141 14.20 2.58 -6.44
C THR A 141 13.04 1.60 -6.62
N MET A 142 12.33 1.74 -7.74
CA MET A 142 11.34 0.76 -8.18
C MET A 142 12.02 -0.19 -9.14
N GLU A 143 12.12 -1.46 -8.75
CA GLU A 143 12.79 -2.52 -9.52
C GLU A 143 11.85 -3.72 -9.67
N GLY A 144 11.90 -4.38 -10.83
CA GLY A 144 11.21 -5.64 -11.07
C GLY A 144 11.66 -6.28 -12.38
N ASP A 145 11.58 -7.61 -12.48
CA ASP A 145 12.09 -8.35 -13.65
C ASP A 145 11.47 -7.93 -14.99
N GLN A 146 10.26 -7.35 -14.95
CA GLN A 146 9.51 -6.86 -16.11
C GLN A 146 9.25 -5.34 -16.04
N PHE A 147 9.99 -4.63 -15.20
CA PHE A 147 9.82 -3.18 -15.00
C PHE A 147 11.17 -2.47 -15.08
N GLU A 148 11.24 -1.41 -15.88
CA GLU A 148 12.45 -0.62 -15.99
C GLU A 148 12.73 0.09 -14.66
N LYS A 149 14.00 0.13 -14.24
CA LYS A 149 14.39 0.73 -12.96
C LYS A 149 14.13 2.24 -12.99
N ILE A 150 13.32 2.71 -12.05
CA ILE A 150 13.00 4.15 -11.86
C ILE A 150 13.45 4.56 -10.46
N GLU A 151 14.17 5.69 -10.35
CA GLU A 151 14.58 6.33 -9.08
C GLU A 151 13.71 7.53 -8.70
#